data_AF-A0A380PV43-F1
#
_entry.id   AF-A0A380PV43-F1
#
_cell.length_a   1.000
_cell.length_b   1.000
_cell.length_c   1.000
_cell.angle_alpha   90.00
_cell.angle_beta   90.00
_cell.angle_gamma   90.00
#
_symmetry.space_group_name_H-M   'P 1'
#
loop_
_entity.id
_entity.type
_entity.pdbx_description
1 polymer ?
#
loop_
_entity_poly.entity_id
_entity_poly.type
_entity_poly.pdbx_seq_one_letter_code
_entity_poly.pdbx_strand_id
1 'polypeptide(L)'
;MHKLTKNLDWSPDGCHVETLPAGEYEELPARALVIASQLNILELVDVQLPGQKADEQPEQPEQPEQPEQPEQPEQPEQPEQPEQPEQPEQPEQPEQPEQPEQPEQPEQPAAKKGKK
;
A
#
# COMPACT_ATOMS: atom_id res chain seq x y z
N MET A 1 -23.03 -16.77 -39.93
CA MET A 1 -21.59 -16.53 -39.63
C MET A 1 -21.47 -15.17 -38.98
N HIS A 2 -20.37 -14.90 -38.27
CA HIS A 2 -20.15 -13.63 -37.58
C HIS A 2 -19.07 -12.84 -38.32
N LYS A 3 -19.35 -11.59 -38.66
CA LYS A 3 -18.39 -10.72 -39.33
C LYS A 3 -17.93 -9.63 -38.39
N LEU A 4 -16.62 -9.53 -38.18
CA LEU A 4 -15.99 -8.41 -37.49
C LEU A 4 -15.70 -7.29 -38.50
N THR A 5 -16.27 -6.11 -38.27
CA THR A 5 -16.06 -4.94 -39.15
C THR A 5 -14.75 -4.22 -38.86
N LYS A 6 -14.18 -4.44 -37.68
CA LYS A 6 -12.90 -3.89 -37.21
C LYS A 6 -12.13 -4.97 -36.46
N ASN A 7 -10.83 -4.73 -36.25
CA ASN A 7 -10.03 -5.58 -35.38
C ASN A 7 -10.56 -5.50 -33.95
N LEU A 8 -10.70 -6.65 -33.30
CA LEU A 8 -11.13 -6.78 -31.92
C LEU A 8 -9.95 -7.17 -31.05
N ASP A 9 -9.50 -6.24 -30.21
CA ASP A 9 -8.59 -6.54 -29.11
C ASP A 9 -9.41 -7.05 -27.93
N TRP A 10 -9.21 -8.31 -27.53
CA TRP A 10 -9.95 -8.92 -26.44
C TRP A 10 -9.04 -9.83 -25.61
N SER A 11 -9.49 -10.21 -24.41
CA SER A 11 -8.74 -11.10 -23.54
C SER A 11 -9.63 -12.27 -23.08
N PRO A 12 -9.26 -13.52 -23.38
CA PRO A 12 -9.99 -14.69 -22.87
C PRO A 12 -9.82 -14.87 -21.36
N ASP A 13 -8.59 -14.76 -20.86
CA ASP A 13 -8.23 -15.03 -19.45
C ASP A 13 -8.08 -13.76 -18.59
N GLY A 14 -8.21 -12.57 -19.18
CA GLY A 14 -7.97 -11.29 -18.53
C GLY A 14 -6.49 -10.91 -18.38
N CYS A 15 -5.55 -11.81 -18.71
CA CYS A 15 -4.11 -11.56 -18.63
C CYS A 15 -3.43 -11.35 -19.98
N HIS A 16 -3.98 -11.92 -21.07
CA HIS A 16 -3.39 -11.83 -22.40
C HIS A 16 -4.36 -11.13 -23.36
N VAL A 17 -3.88 -10.11 -24.07
CA VAL A 17 -4.68 -9.44 -25.10
C VAL A 17 -4.38 -10.09 -26.44
N GLU A 18 -5.41 -10.61 -27.08
CA GLU A 18 -5.38 -11.15 -28.43
C GLU A 18 -6.14 -10.23 -29.38
N THR A 19 -5.55 -9.99 -30.56
CA THR A 19 -6.19 -9.22 -31.63
C THR A 19 -6.81 -10.17 -32.64
N LEU A 20 -8.14 -10.17 -32.73
CA LEU A 20 -8.86 -10.82 -33.83
C LEU A 20 -9.02 -9.82 -34.98
N PRO A 21 -8.45 -10.07 -36.17
CA PRO A 21 -8.59 -9.15 -37.29
C PRO A 21 -10.03 -9.01 -37.78
N ALA A 22 -10.35 -7.91 -38.46
CA ALA A 22 -11.61 -7.77 -39.17
C ALA A 22 -11.76 -8.87 -40.24
N GLY A 23 -12.89 -9.57 -40.26
CA GLY A 23 -13.08 -10.74 -41.11
C GLY A 23 -14.35 -11.53 -40.80
N GLU A 24 -14.60 -12.58 -41.56
CA GLU A 24 -15.72 -13.49 -41.36
C GLU A 24 -15.25 -14.71 -40.56
N TYR A 25 -15.96 -15.00 -39.48
CA TYR A 25 -15.68 -16.06 -38.54
C TYR A 25 -16.90 -16.98 -38.44
N GLU A 26 -16.68 -18.27 -38.67
CA GLU A 26 -17.72 -19.28 -38.53
C GLU A 26 -18.07 -19.50 -37.05
N GLU A 27 -17.07 -19.50 -36.18
CA GLU A 27 -17.20 -19.63 -34.73
C GLU A 27 -16.32 -18.58 -34.03
N LEU A 28 -16.94 -17.77 -33.16
CA LEU A 28 -16.23 -16.85 -32.26
C LEU A 28 -16.52 -17.25 -30.81
N PRO A 29 -15.54 -17.14 -29.91
CA PRO A 29 -15.78 -17.36 -28.48
C PRO A 29 -16.93 -16.49 -27.97
N ALA A 30 -17.78 -17.05 -27.10
CA ALA A 30 -18.95 -16.32 -26.56
C ALA A 30 -18.57 -14.98 -25.92
N ARG A 31 -17.41 -14.93 -25.25
CA ARG A 31 -16.87 -13.69 -24.67
C ARG A 31 -16.51 -12.66 -25.75
N ALA A 32 -15.88 -13.09 -26.85
CA ALA A 32 -15.56 -12.24 -27.98
C ALA A 32 -16.82 -11.71 -28.67
N LEU A 33 -17.88 -12.52 -28.82
CA LEU A 33 -19.17 -12.07 -29.35
C LEU A 33 -19.79 -10.95 -28.51
N VAL A 34 -19.81 -11.13 -27.20
CA VAL A 34 -20.36 -10.14 -26.26
C VAL A 34 -19.55 -8.84 -26.32
N ILE A 35 -18.22 -8.92 -26.40
CA ILE A 35 -17.37 -7.73 -26.51
C ILE A 35 -17.56 -7.05 -27.88
N ALA A 36 -17.55 -7.82 -28.97
CA ALA A 36 -17.73 -7.32 -30.32
C ALA A 36 -19.10 -6.64 -30.51
N SER A 37 -20.15 -7.19 -29.88
CA SER A 37 -21.49 -6.59 -29.86
C SER A 37 -21.52 -5.28 -29.07
N GLN A 38 -20.91 -5.22 -27.88
CA GLN A 38 -20.81 -3.98 -27.09
C GLN A 38 -20.03 -2.88 -27.81
N LEU A 39 -18.98 -3.26 -28.55
CA LEU A 39 -18.20 -2.34 -29.37
C LEU A 39 -18.88 -2.01 -30.71
N ASN A 40 -20.03 -2.63 -31.00
CA ASN A 40 -20.76 -2.50 -32.25
C ASN A 40 -19.88 -2.78 -33.49
N ILE A 41 -19.01 -3.79 -33.39
CA ILE A 41 -18.15 -4.27 -34.48
C ILE A 41 -18.53 -5.67 -34.97
N LEU A 42 -19.56 -6.27 -34.37
CA LEU A 42 -20.12 -7.55 -34.77
C LEU A 42 -21.30 -7.36 -35.73
N GLU A 43 -21.13 -7.79 -36.97
CA GLU A 43 -22.22 -7.94 -37.94
C GLU A 43 -22.61 -9.40 -38.05
N LEU A 44 -23.89 -9.70 -37.80
CA LEU A 44 -24.43 -11.02 -38.09
C LEU A 44 -24.70 -11.08 -39.59
N VAL A 45 -23.89 -11.85 -40.32
CA VAL A 45 -24.20 -12.12 -41.73
C VAL A 45 -25.24 -13.24 -41.75
N ASP A 46 -26.50 -12.85 -41.73
CA ASP A 46 -27.60 -13.73 -42.07
C ASP A 46 -27.44 -14.12 -43.54
N VAL A 47 -27.38 -15.42 -43.82
CA VAL A 47 -27.52 -15.94 -45.18
C VAL A 47 -28.92 -15.56 -45.64
N GLN A 48 -29.01 -14.49 -46.41
CA GLN A 48 -30.23 -13.91 -46.95
C GLN A 48 -31.16 -14.99 -47.51
N LEU A 49 -32.23 -15.32 -46.79
CA LEU A 49 -33.48 -15.74 -47.42
C LEU A 49 -34.04 -14.50 -48.14
N PRO A 50 -34.34 -14.56 -49.45
CA PRO A 50 -34.76 -13.38 -50.18
C PRO A 50 -36.21 -13.04 -49.80
N GLY A 51 -36.44 -11.99 -49.00
CA GLY A 51 -37.84 -11.58 -48.78
C GLY A 51 -38.20 -10.54 -47.74
N GLN A 52 -37.30 -9.99 -46.92
CA GLN A 52 -37.73 -9.03 -45.89
C GLN A 52 -36.86 -7.77 -45.90
N LYS A 53 -37.52 -6.68 -46.34
CA LYS A 53 -37.02 -5.31 -46.36
C LYS A 53 -37.48 -4.60 -45.08
N ALA A 54 -36.57 -3.77 -44.57
CA ALA A 54 -36.77 -2.56 -43.75
C ALA A 54 -37.12 -2.73 -42.26
N ASP A 55 -36.43 -1.91 -41.45
CA ASP A 55 -36.57 -1.64 -40.00
C ASP A 55 -36.34 -2.87 -39.10
N GLU A 56 -35.39 -2.92 -38.17
CA GLU A 56 -35.05 -1.96 -37.14
C GLU A 56 -33.55 -2.08 -36.82
N GLN A 57 -32.73 -1.08 -37.16
CA GLN A 57 -31.46 -0.91 -36.43
C GLN A 57 -31.82 -0.37 -35.05
N PRO A 58 -31.46 -1.04 -33.94
CA PRO A 58 -31.67 -0.46 -32.62
C PRO A 58 -30.86 0.84 -32.51
N GLU A 59 -31.54 1.95 -32.21
CA GLU A 59 -30.88 3.23 -31.93
C GLU A 59 -29.88 3.04 -30.77
N GLN A 60 -28.64 3.46 -30.99
CA GLN A 60 -27.59 3.31 -29.97
C GLN A 60 -27.96 4.13 -28.73
N PRO A 61 -27.87 3.56 -27.51
CA PRO A 61 -28.06 4.34 -26.30
C PRO A 61 -26.97 5.41 -26.22
N GLU A 62 -27.35 6.63 -25.82
CA GLU A 62 -26.39 7.71 -25.57
C GLU A 62 -25.37 7.28 -24.51
N GLN A 63 -24.09 7.61 -24.73
CA GLN A 63 -23.02 7.24 -23.81
C GLN A 63 -23.24 7.92 -22.46
N PRO A 64 -23.10 7.20 -21.34
CA PRO A 64 -23.13 7.82 -20.02
C PRO A 64 -21.95 8.79 -19.86
N GLU A 65 -22.19 9.91 -19.16
CA GLU A 65 -21.12 10.85 -18.83
C GLU A 65 -20.03 10.16 -17.99
N GLN A 66 -18.77 10.56 -18.21
CA GLN A 66 -17.65 10.00 -17.48
C GLN A 66 -17.75 10.35 -15.99
N PRO A 67 -17.58 9.38 -15.07
CA PRO A 67 -17.51 9.68 -13.65
C PRO A 67 -16.27 10.53 -13.35
N GLU A 68 -16.38 11.44 -12.38
CA GLU A 68 -15.24 12.22 -11.91
C GLU A 68 -14.17 11.29 -11.31
N GLN A 69 -12.90 11.67 -11.48
CA GLN A 69 -11.80 10.88 -10.93
C GLN A 69 -11.79 10.95 -9.40
N PRO A 70 -11.60 9.82 -8.71
CA PRO A 70 -11.45 9.83 -7.26
C PRO A 70 -10.16 10.56 -6.86
N GLU A 71 -10.20 11.25 -5.73
CA GLU A 71 -9.01 11.90 -5.18
C GLU A 71 -7.96 10.85 -4.75
N GLN A 72 -6.68 11.21 -4.88
CA GLN A 72 -5.61 10.31 -4.47
C GLN A 72 -5.57 10.18 -2.94
N PRO A 73 -5.36 8.97 -2.41
CA PRO A 73 -5.20 8.79 -0.97
C PRO A 73 -3.90 9.45 -0.48
N GLU A 74 -3.92 9.94 0.75
CA GLU A 74 -2.73 10.49 1.40
C GLU A 74 -1.71 9.39 1.68
N GLN A 75 -0.42 9.75 1.63
CA GLN A 75 0.63 8.80 1.96
C GLN A 75 0.67 8.55 3.48
N PRO A 76 0.90 7.29 3.90
CA PRO A 76 1.04 6.98 5.32
C PRO A 76 2.32 7.59 5.88
N GLU A 77 2.27 7.97 7.16
CA GLU A 77 3.44 8.45 7.88
C GLU A 77 4.44 7.31 8.15
N GLN A 78 5.72 7.65 8.19
CA GLN A 78 6.75 6.68 8.54
C GLN A 78 6.75 6.41 10.05
N PRO A 79 6.96 5.15 10.47
CA PRO A 79 7.06 4.83 11.88
C PRO A 79 8.32 5.43 12.51
N GLU A 80 8.22 5.80 13.78
CA GLU A 80 9.36 6.27 14.56
C GLU A 80 10.33 5.12 14.87
N GLN A 81 11.63 5.44 14.95
CA GLN A 81 12.63 4.46 15.34
C GLN A 81 12.56 4.20 16.86
N PRO A 82 12.80 2.95 17.29
CA PRO A 82 12.83 2.62 18.71
C PRO A 82 14.04 3.26 19.40
N GLU A 83 13.86 3.63 20.68
CA GLU A 83 14.95 4.13 21.52
C GLU A 83 15.91 3.01 21.91
N GLN A 84 17.20 3.37 22.07
CA GLN A 84 18.20 2.44 22.59
C GLN A 84 18.01 2.25 24.11
N PRO A 85 18.24 1.02 24.64
CA PRO A 85 18.20 0.79 26.08
C PRO A 85 19.37 1.48 26.79
N GLU A 86 19.12 1.95 28.02
CA GLU A 86 20.17 2.49 28.89
C GLU A 86 21.08 1.37 29.42
N GLN A 87 22.37 1.70 29.62
CA GLN A 87 23.31 0.79 30.25
C GLN A 87 23.09 0.75 31.78
N PRO A 88 23.14 -0.43 32.43
CA PRO A 88 23.05 -0.53 33.88
C PRO A 88 24.33 0.01 34.55
N GLU A 89 24.19 0.72 35.66
CA GLU A 89 25.33 1.20 36.45
C GLU A 89 25.54 0.44 37.78
N GLN A 90 26.78 0.58 38.27
CA GLN A 90 27.27 0.46 39.66
C GLN A 90 27.71 -0.94 40.10
N PRO A 91 28.91 -1.02 40.69
CA PRO A 91 29.07 -0.82 42.13
C PRO A 91 30.29 0.07 42.45
N GLU A 92 30.51 0.58 43.66
CA GLU A 92 31.23 -0.09 44.74
C GLU A 92 30.93 0.58 46.09
N GLN A 93 31.01 -0.20 47.17
CA GLN A 93 30.81 0.32 48.53
C GLN A 93 32.11 0.91 49.08
N PRO A 94 32.05 2.08 49.76
CA PRO A 94 33.22 2.70 50.35
C PRO A 94 33.72 1.93 51.58
N GLU A 95 35.03 2.00 51.80
CA GLU A 95 35.70 1.39 52.96
C GLU A 95 35.33 2.11 54.28
N GLN A 96 35.48 1.38 55.40
CA GLN A 96 35.21 1.92 56.73
C GLN A 96 36.29 2.89 57.20
N PRO A 97 35.92 3.95 57.95
CA PRO A 97 36.88 4.92 58.46
C PRO A 97 37.73 4.35 59.60
N GLU A 98 38.97 4.80 59.68
CA GLU A 98 39.86 4.53 60.81
C GLU A 98 39.42 5.28 62.08
N GLN A 99 39.71 4.69 63.24
CA GLN A 99 39.37 5.30 64.53
C GLN A 99 40.34 6.43 64.89
N PRO A 100 39.86 7.51 65.53
CA PRO A 100 40.70 8.63 65.92
C PRO A 100 41.63 8.26 67.07
N GLU A 101 42.85 8.82 67.04
CA GLU A 101 43.79 8.75 68.15
C GLU A 101 43.30 9.58 69.35
N GLN A 102 43.65 9.14 70.57
CA GLN A 102 43.24 9.83 71.79
C GLN A 102 44.06 11.11 72.00
N PRO A 103 43.45 12.19 72.52
CA PRO A 103 44.16 13.43 72.80
C PRO A 103 45.19 13.27 73.92
N GLU A 104 46.36 13.88 73.74
CA GLU A 104 47.36 14.03 74.80
C GLU A 104 46.81 14.88 75.96
N GLN A 105 47.11 14.48 77.20
CA GLN A 105 46.63 15.20 78.37
C GLN A 105 47.34 16.56 78.52
N PRO A 106 46.63 17.62 78.92
CA PRO A 106 47.25 18.92 79.14
C PRO A 106 48.23 18.87 80.32
N GLU A 107 49.45 19.40 80.13
CA GLU A 107 50.38 19.68 81.22
C GLU A 107 49.75 20.68 82.20
N GLN A 108 49.69 20.33 83.48
CA GLN A 108 49.12 21.19 84.50
C GLN A 108 50.02 22.43 84.72
N PRO A 109 49.45 23.65 84.80
CA PRO A 109 50.22 24.81 85.18
C PRO A 109 50.69 24.67 86.63
N ALA A 110 52.02 24.75 86.84
CA ALA A 110 52.58 24.79 88.19
C ALA A 110 52.02 26.00 88.95
N ALA A 111 51.09 25.74 89.87
CA ALA A 111 50.52 26.74 90.75
C ALA A 111 51.65 27.40 91.55
N LYS A 112 51.86 28.70 91.32
CA LYS A 112 52.58 29.54 92.28
C LYS A 112 51.84 29.49 93.61
N LYS A 113 52.53 29.07 94.68
CA LYS A 113 52.27 29.39 96.11
C LYS A 113 53.39 28.67 96.87
N GLY A 114 54.42 29.39 97.31
CA GLY A 114 54.31 30.29 98.44
C GLY A 114 54.61 29.52 99.72
N LYS A 115 55.70 29.87 100.38
CA LYS A 115 56.04 29.66 101.80
C LYS A 115 57.47 30.20 101.94
N LYS A 116 57.58 31.45 102.38
CA LYS A 116 57.69 31.88 103.79
C LYS A 116 59.08 31.56 104.33
#